data_AF-A0A9E6F089-F1
#
_entry.id   AF-A0A9E6F089-F1
#
_cell.length_a   1.000
_cell.length_b   1.000
_cell.length_c   1.000
_cell.angle_alpha   90.00
_cell.angle_beta   90.00
_cell.angle_gamma   90.00
#
_symmetry.space_group_name_H-M   'P 1'
#
loop_
_entity.id
_entity.type
_entity.pdbx_description
1 polymer ?
#
loop_
_entity_poly.entity_id
_entity_poly.type
_entity_poly.pdbx_seq_one_letter_code
_entity_poly.pdbx_strand_id
1 'polypeptide(L)'
;MKMDNTEQFCKIVRQRSKENKQAIGLLSRTGLTGQVMSVLRQELDSMVRVIFLLSQTIDEREHLINLTLTGEKWKLRSKANVTDKQMVELADTLNGWTESVYKFGCAFIHLSLFHDYVFNDPFQNLGQDEIDSLKNHLNNYHGFPLTNDLTMQSISHYLPMVFDKIESNLECYVEHLEQRETTLI
;
A
#
# COMPACT_ATOMS: atom_id res chain seq x y z
N MET A 1 28.09 -0.53 -17.93
CA MET A 1 27.48 0.74 -17.47
C MET A 1 26.84 0.44 -16.12
N LYS A 2 27.15 1.21 -15.07
CA LYS A 2 26.57 0.98 -13.74
C LYS A 2 25.09 1.38 -13.83
N MET A 3 24.18 0.48 -13.45
CA MET A 3 22.74 0.76 -13.45
C MET A 3 22.48 1.98 -12.56
N ASP A 4 21.60 2.89 -12.96
CA ASP A 4 21.26 4.05 -12.13
C ASP A 4 20.63 3.56 -10.82
N ASN A 5 20.89 4.25 -9.71
CA ASN A 5 20.34 3.85 -8.41
C ASN A 5 18.79 3.86 -8.44
N THR A 6 18.19 4.80 -9.16
CA THR A 6 16.72 4.87 -9.34
C THR A 6 16.21 3.66 -10.10
N GLU A 7 16.85 3.31 -11.22
CA GLU A 7 16.52 2.13 -12.03
C GLU A 7 16.65 0.84 -11.20
N GLN A 8 17.70 0.72 -10.39
CA GLN A 8 17.89 -0.41 -9.48
C GLN A 8 16.78 -0.50 -8.43
N PHE A 9 16.42 0.61 -7.82
CA PHE A 9 15.34 0.68 -6.85
C PHE A 9 13.99 0.29 -7.48
N CYS A 10 13.65 0.86 -8.64
CA CYS A 10 12.42 0.57 -9.37
C CYS A 10 12.33 -0.91 -9.74
N LYS A 11 13.45 -1.52 -10.17
CA LYS A 11 13.53 -2.95 -10.45
C LYS A 11 13.24 -3.82 -9.21
N ILE A 12 13.76 -3.45 -8.03
CA ILE A 12 13.51 -4.18 -6.79
C ILE A 12 12.03 -4.06 -6.38
N VAL A 13 11.45 -2.86 -6.49
CA VAL A 13 10.03 -2.62 -6.21
C VAL A 13 9.14 -3.49 -7.10
N ARG A 14 9.37 -3.48 -8.42
CA ARG A 14 8.61 -4.33 -9.36
C ARG A 14 8.79 -5.82 -9.10
N GLN A 15 10.00 -6.26 -8.77
CA GLN A 15 10.24 -7.67 -8.44
C GLN A 15 9.45 -8.10 -7.20
N ARG A 16 9.42 -7.26 -6.15
CA ARG A 16 8.63 -7.50 -4.94
C ARG A 16 7.12 -7.52 -5.25
N SER A 17 6.64 -6.57 -6.04
CA SER A 17 5.23 -6.52 -6.47
C SER A 17 4.81 -7.79 -7.23
N LYS A 18 5.68 -8.29 -8.13
CA LYS A 18 5.45 -9.56 -8.84
C LYS A 18 5.35 -10.76 -7.89
N GLU A 19 6.20 -10.82 -6.87
CA GLU A 19 6.14 -11.88 -5.84
C GLU A 19 4.85 -11.78 -5.02
N ASN A 20 4.46 -10.57 -4.62
CA ASN A 20 3.21 -10.31 -3.93
C ASN A 20 2.00 -10.74 -4.76
N LYS A 21 1.98 -10.44 -6.06
CA LYS A 21 0.90 -10.86 -6.98
C LYS A 21 0.76 -12.38 -7.06
N GLN A 22 1.89 -13.08 -7.15
CA GLN A 22 1.91 -14.54 -7.12
C GLN A 22 1.37 -15.07 -5.79
N ALA A 23 1.77 -14.46 -4.67
CA ALA A 23 1.28 -14.82 -3.34
C ALA A 23 -0.23 -14.60 -3.20
N ILE A 24 -0.77 -13.45 -3.62
CA ILE A 24 -2.22 -13.16 -3.63
C ILE A 24 -2.97 -14.25 -4.40
N GLY A 25 -2.53 -14.57 -5.61
CA GLY A 25 -3.17 -15.61 -6.42
C GLY A 25 -3.19 -16.98 -5.73
N LEU A 26 -2.12 -17.37 -5.06
CA LEU A 26 -2.04 -18.64 -4.33
C LEU A 26 -2.91 -18.65 -3.07
N LEU A 27 -2.79 -17.59 -2.25
CA LEU A 27 -3.43 -17.48 -0.94
C LEU A 27 -4.95 -17.29 -1.05
N SER A 28 -5.40 -16.51 -2.03
CA SER A 28 -6.83 -16.28 -2.26
C SER A 28 -7.54 -17.54 -2.74
N ARG A 29 -6.90 -18.37 -3.57
CA ARG A 29 -7.47 -19.66 -4.03
C ARG A 29 -7.64 -20.67 -2.90
N THR A 30 -6.83 -20.60 -1.86
CA THR A 30 -6.89 -21.49 -0.70
C THR A 30 -7.66 -20.91 0.49
N GLY A 31 -8.25 -19.72 0.34
CA GLY A 31 -9.05 -19.08 1.38
C GLY A 31 -8.23 -18.56 2.57
N LEU A 32 -6.92 -18.33 2.40
CA LEU A 32 -6.04 -17.82 3.45
C LEU A 32 -6.14 -16.30 3.59
N THR A 33 -7.35 -15.79 3.88
CA THR A 33 -7.70 -14.36 3.83
C THR A 33 -6.78 -13.49 4.68
N GLY A 34 -6.43 -13.90 5.91
CA GLY A 34 -5.48 -13.15 6.75
C GLY A 34 -4.08 -13.02 6.13
N GLN A 35 -3.64 -14.02 5.35
CA GLN A 35 -2.38 -13.95 4.61
C GLN A 35 -2.50 -13.06 3.37
N VAL A 36 -3.62 -13.08 2.66
CA VAL A 36 -3.92 -12.14 1.56
C VAL A 36 -3.81 -10.70 2.05
N MET A 37 -4.37 -10.39 3.21
CA MET A 37 -4.28 -9.07 3.85
C MET A 37 -2.85 -8.69 4.23
N SER A 38 -2.07 -9.66 4.71
CA SER A 38 -0.64 -9.45 5.02
C SER A 38 0.16 -9.09 3.79
N VAL A 39 -0.14 -9.69 2.63
CA VAL A 39 0.50 -9.36 1.35
C VAL A 39 0.03 -7.99 0.82
N LEU A 40 -1.27 -7.69 0.92
CA LEU A 40 -1.82 -6.36 0.59
C LEU A 40 -1.09 -5.25 1.35
N ARG A 41 -0.85 -5.43 2.66
CA ARG A 41 -0.09 -4.46 3.47
C ARG A 41 1.34 -4.25 2.94
N GLN A 42 2.00 -5.29 2.44
CA GLN A 42 3.34 -5.17 1.87
C GLN A 42 3.35 -4.39 0.55
N GLU A 43 2.32 -4.56 -0.27
CA GLU A 43 2.15 -3.80 -1.51
C GLU A 43 1.90 -2.32 -1.20
N LEU A 44 1.02 -2.06 -0.23
CA LEU A 44 0.74 -0.71 0.26
C LEU A 44 1.98 0.00 0.80
N ASP A 45 2.80 -0.69 1.61
CA ASP A 45 4.08 -0.14 2.09
C ASP A 45 5.01 0.25 0.93
N SER A 46 5.08 -0.59 -0.11
CA SER A 46 5.92 -0.30 -1.30
C SER A 46 5.44 0.96 -2.01
N MET A 47 4.13 1.10 -2.19
CA MET A 47 3.52 2.26 -2.85
C MET A 47 3.67 3.56 -2.03
N VAL A 48 3.40 3.51 -0.72
CA VAL A 48 3.58 4.67 0.17
C VAL A 48 5.04 5.14 0.18
N ARG A 49 6.02 4.23 0.14
CA ARG A 49 7.45 4.57 0.01
C ARG A 49 7.76 5.28 -1.31
N VAL A 50 7.22 4.79 -2.42
CA VAL A 50 7.41 5.42 -3.74
C VAL A 50 6.79 6.82 -3.78
N ILE A 51 5.56 6.96 -3.28
CA ILE A 51 4.89 8.25 -3.13
C ILE A 51 5.71 9.21 -2.27
N PHE A 52 6.23 8.74 -1.14
CA PHE A 52 7.10 9.55 -0.30
C PHE A 52 8.33 10.03 -1.07
N LEU A 53 9.01 9.16 -1.81
CA LEU A 53 10.16 9.54 -2.66
C LEU A 53 9.80 10.59 -3.72
N LEU A 54 8.59 10.51 -4.30
CA LEU A 54 8.12 11.47 -5.30
C LEU A 54 7.91 12.87 -4.70
N SER A 55 7.48 12.95 -3.43
CA SER A 55 7.34 14.24 -2.73
C SER A 55 8.66 14.91 -2.36
N GLN A 56 9.78 14.18 -2.40
CA GLN A 56 11.08 14.70 -2.03
C GLN A 56 11.76 15.40 -3.22
N THR A 57 12.69 16.31 -2.90
CA THR A 57 13.63 16.84 -3.91
C THR A 57 14.44 15.71 -4.54
N ILE A 58 14.95 15.92 -5.76
CA ILE A 58 15.75 14.91 -6.47
C ILE A 58 16.95 14.45 -5.61
N ASP A 59 17.66 15.40 -4.98
CA ASP A 59 18.84 15.10 -4.15
C ASP A 59 18.51 14.26 -2.90
N GLU A 60 17.35 14.49 -2.31
CA GLU A 60 16.86 13.75 -1.14
C GLU A 60 16.32 12.38 -1.55
N ARG A 61 15.63 12.30 -2.69
CA ARG A 61 15.17 11.04 -3.30
C ARG A 61 16.35 10.12 -3.60
N GLU A 62 17.39 10.62 -4.26
CA GLU A 62 18.61 9.84 -4.55
C GLU A 62 19.29 9.36 -3.27
N HIS A 63 19.29 10.17 -2.20
CA HIS A 63 19.80 9.78 -0.89
C HIS A 63 19.02 8.62 -0.29
N LEU A 64 17.69 8.73 -0.20
CA LEU A 64 16.81 7.71 0.40
C LEU A 64 16.80 6.41 -0.43
N ILE A 65 16.86 6.51 -1.74
CA ILE A 65 17.04 5.37 -2.64
C ILE A 65 18.36 4.66 -2.31
N ASN A 66 19.47 5.41 -2.18
CA ASN A 66 20.74 4.81 -1.83
C ASN A 66 20.70 4.10 -0.47
N LEU A 67 20.04 4.66 0.54
CA LEU A 67 19.85 3.99 1.85
C LEU A 67 19.10 2.66 1.70
N THR A 68 18.08 2.60 0.83
CA THR A 68 17.39 1.34 0.53
C THR A 68 18.36 0.31 -0.07
N LEU A 69 19.16 0.73 -1.04
CA LEU A 69 20.10 -0.15 -1.75
C LEU A 69 21.26 -0.63 -0.87
N THR A 70 21.62 0.12 0.18
CA THR A 70 22.65 -0.28 1.15
C THR A 70 22.09 -0.99 2.39
N GLY A 71 20.76 -1.15 2.49
CA GLY A 71 20.11 -1.80 3.63
C GLY A 71 20.07 -0.92 4.89
N GLU A 72 20.21 0.40 4.74
CA GLU A 72 20.14 1.36 5.82
C GLU A 72 18.71 1.87 6.05
N LYS A 73 18.42 2.25 7.30
CA LYS A 73 17.14 2.87 7.65
C LYS A 73 17.06 4.27 7.04
N TRP A 74 15.89 4.62 6.50
CA TRP A 74 15.64 5.94 5.95
C TRP A 74 15.80 7.04 7.01
N LYS A 75 16.70 7.96 6.69
CA LYS A 75 16.91 9.21 7.40
C LYS A 75 17.03 10.29 6.37
N LEU A 76 16.41 11.44 6.64
CA LEU A 76 16.60 12.60 5.80
C LEU A 76 18.06 13.09 5.93
N ARG A 77 18.53 13.88 4.96
CA ARG A 77 19.85 14.54 5.06
C ARG A 77 19.97 15.46 6.28
N SER A 78 18.85 15.97 6.80
CA SER A 78 18.75 16.69 8.08
C SER A 78 18.99 15.81 9.32
N LYS A 79 19.17 14.50 9.13
CA LYS A 79 19.29 13.43 10.14
C LYS A 79 17.99 13.09 10.88
N ALA A 80 16.86 13.68 10.50
CA ALA A 80 15.56 13.26 11.00
C ALA A 80 15.24 11.84 10.48
N ASN A 81 14.71 10.98 11.35
CA ASN A 81 14.23 9.67 10.91
C ASN A 81 12.98 9.86 10.04
N VAL A 82 12.84 9.06 8.99
CA VAL A 82 11.56 8.93 8.28
C VAL A 82 10.77 7.81 8.93
N THR A 83 9.58 8.14 9.43
CA THR A 83 8.67 7.20 10.10
C THR A 83 7.54 6.79 9.17
N ASP A 84 6.98 5.60 9.39
CA ASP A 84 5.79 5.14 8.65
C ASP A 84 4.64 6.16 8.77
N LYS A 85 4.47 6.76 9.96
CA LYS A 85 3.51 7.84 10.21
C LYS A 85 3.70 9.02 9.26
N GLN A 86 4.92 9.49 9.06
CA GLN A 86 5.20 10.61 8.15
C GLN A 86 4.94 10.27 6.69
N MET A 87 5.29 9.05 6.26
CA MET A 87 5.04 8.64 4.87
C MET A 87 3.53 8.56 4.59
N VAL A 88 2.77 8.13 5.59
CA VAL A 88 1.32 8.02 5.54
C VAL A 88 0.65 9.41 5.61
N GLU A 89 1.02 10.26 6.56
CA GLU A 89 0.46 11.63 6.66
C GLU A 89 0.69 12.43 5.39
N LEU A 90 1.83 12.25 4.73
CA LEU A 90 2.08 12.85 3.43
C LEU A 90 1.15 12.27 2.36
N ALA A 91 0.96 10.96 2.32
CA ALA A 91 0.06 10.31 1.37
C ALA A 91 -1.40 10.79 1.53
N ASP A 92 -1.82 11.12 2.75
CA ASP A 92 -3.13 11.70 3.05
C ASP A 92 -3.31 13.13 2.54
N THR A 93 -2.21 13.87 2.35
CA THR A 93 -2.28 15.20 1.70
C THR A 93 -2.43 15.11 0.18
N LEU A 94 -2.27 13.91 -0.40
CA LEU A 94 -2.47 13.67 -1.83
C LEU A 94 -3.94 13.32 -2.08
N ASN A 95 -4.57 14.03 -3.00
CA ASN A 95 -6.03 13.97 -3.16
C ASN A 95 -6.51 12.65 -3.79
N GLY A 96 -7.73 12.25 -3.44
CA GLY A 96 -8.48 11.20 -4.15
C GLY A 96 -8.21 9.78 -3.63
N TRP A 97 -7.67 8.91 -4.49
CA TRP A 97 -7.55 7.48 -4.18
C TRP A 97 -6.52 7.20 -3.07
N THR A 98 -5.52 8.07 -2.86
CA THR A 98 -4.47 7.92 -1.84
C THR A 98 -5.04 7.97 -0.42
N GLU A 99 -5.94 8.93 -0.14
CA GLU A 99 -6.70 9.00 1.11
C GLU A 99 -7.56 7.74 1.31
N SER A 100 -8.18 7.25 0.22
CA SER A 100 -9.01 6.05 0.31
C SER A 100 -8.18 4.80 0.61
N VAL A 101 -6.96 4.73 0.08
CA VAL A 101 -6.02 3.66 0.34
C VAL A 101 -5.37 3.76 1.71
N TYR A 102 -5.25 4.95 2.29
CA TYR A 102 -4.98 5.08 3.70
C TYR A 102 -6.15 4.55 4.53
N LYS A 103 -7.39 4.99 4.30
CA LYS A 103 -8.55 4.46 5.07
C LYS A 103 -8.68 2.95 4.94
N PHE A 104 -8.43 2.42 3.73
CA PHE A 104 -8.36 0.99 3.48
C PHE A 104 -7.18 0.36 4.22
N GLY A 105 -5.95 0.77 3.93
CA GLY A 105 -4.70 0.25 4.49
C GLY A 105 -4.60 0.38 6.00
N CYS A 106 -5.09 1.46 6.60
CA CYS A 106 -5.12 1.71 8.03
C CYS A 106 -6.12 0.77 8.71
N ALA A 107 -7.30 0.57 8.12
CA ALA A 107 -8.17 -0.53 8.53
C ALA A 107 -7.39 -1.85 8.45
N PHE A 108 -6.71 -2.20 7.35
CA PHE A 108 -5.91 -3.44 7.25
C PHE A 108 -4.70 -3.54 8.20
N ILE A 109 -4.06 -2.42 8.56
CA ILE A 109 -2.96 -2.37 9.53
C ILE A 109 -3.50 -2.65 10.93
N HIS A 110 -4.66 -2.07 11.29
CA HIS A 110 -5.40 -2.49 12.48
C HIS A 110 -5.87 -3.94 12.35
N LEU A 111 -6.12 -4.42 11.11
CA LEU A 111 -6.56 -5.79 10.88
C LEU A 111 -5.48 -6.86 11.16
N SER A 112 -4.20 -6.48 11.20
CA SER A 112 -3.10 -7.39 11.57
C SER A 112 -3.16 -7.89 13.01
N LEU A 113 -4.00 -7.29 13.86
CA LEU A 113 -4.26 -7.72 15.23
C LEU A 113 -5.26 -8.89 15.32
N PHE A 114 -5.92 -9.25 14.22
CA PHE A 114 -6.98 -10.26 14.21
C PHE A 114 -6.48 -11.64 13.79
N HIS A 115 -5.49 -12.15 14.52
CA HIS A 115 -5.05 -13.54 14.41
C HIS A 115 -6.21 -14.55 14.60
N ASP A 116 -7.31 -14.12 15.20
CA ASP A 116 -8.50 -14.91 15.52
C ASP A 116 -9.74 -14.56 14.67
N TYR A 117 -9.54 -14.00 13.47
CA TYR A 117 -10.64 -13.54 12.61
C TYR A 117 -11.66 -14.62 12.21
N VAL A 118 -11.29 -15.90 12.37
CA VAL A 118 -12.17 -17.05 12.15
C VAL A 118 -13.31 -17.09 13.18
N PHE A 119 -13.06 -16.60 14.39
CA PHE A 119 -14.01 -16.62 15.51
C PHE A 119 -14.54 -15.23 15.85
N ASN A 120 -13.76 -14.18 15.58
CA ASN A 120 -14.10 -12.80 15.88
C ASN A 120 -13.97 -11.95 14.61
N ASP A 121 -15.10 -11.57 13.99
CA ASP A 121 -15.03 -10.76 12.78
C ASP A 121 -14.41 -9.39 13.13
N PRO A 122 -13.31 -9.03 12.48
CA PRO A 122 -12.52 -7.89 12.89
C PRO A 122 -13.17 -6.55 12.58
N PHE A 123 -14.09 -6.51 11.62
CA PHE A 123 -14.84 -5.31 11.27
C PHE A 123 -15.84 -4.90 12.36
N GLN A 124 -16.16 -5.80 13.31
CA GLN A 124 -16.98 -5.48 14.49
C GLN A 124 -16.31 -4.50 15.45
N ASN A 125 -14.99 -4.31 15.34
CA ASN A 125 -14.24 -3.39 16.19
C ASN A 125 -14.10 -1.98 15.57
N LEU A 126 -14.64 -1.77 14.37
CA LEU A 126 -14.58 -0.50 13.67
C LEU A 126 -15.79 0.38 14.01
N GLY A 127 -15.59 1.70 14.02
CA GLY A 127 -16.69 2.66 14.09
C GLY A 127 -17.53 2.66 12.81
N GLN A 128 -18.78 3.13 12.89
CA GLN A 128 -19.67 3.17 11.73
C GLN A 128 -19.09 4.02 10.58
N ASP A 129 -18.44 5.14 10.88
CA ASP A 129 -17.81 6.00 9.88
C ASP A 129 -16.68 5.28 9.11
N GLU A 130 -15.91 4.43 9.80
CA GLU A 130 -14.86 3.61 9.18
C GLU A 130 -15.47 2.53 8.30
N ILE A 131 -16.52 1.85 8.77
CA ILE A 131 -17.27 0.84 8.00
C ILE A 131 -17.85 1.46 6.73
N ASP A 132 -18.51 2.61 6.84
CA ASP A 132 -19.13 3.30 5.70
C ASP A 132 -18.07 3.75 4.69
N SER A 133 -16.94 4.26 5.16
CA SER A 133 -15.83 4.63 4.27
C SER A 133 -15.27 3.41 3.53
N LEU A 134 -15.08 2.27 4.19
CA LEU A 134 -14.58 1.05 3.57
C LEU A 134 -15.58 0.49 2.54
N LYS A 135 -16.88 0.47 2.88
CA LYS A 135 -17.94 0.03 1.98
C LYS A 135 -18.05 0.91 0.74
N ASN A 136 -18.02 2.24 0.93
CA ASN A 136 -18.03 3.18 -0.19
C ASN A 136 -16.80 3.01 -1.08
N HIS A 137 -15.62 2.82 -0.51
CA HIS A 137 -14.41 2.55 -1.31
C HIS A 137 -14.54 1.27 -2.13
N LEU A 138 -14.89 0.15 -1.49
CA LEU A 138 -15.09 -1.12 -2.17
C LEU A 138 -16.21 -1.06 -3.22
N ASN A 139 -17.26 -0.29 -2.97
CA ASN A 139 -18.34 -0.06 -3.94
C ASN A 139 -17.83 0.71 -5.17
N ASN A 140 -17.18 1.85 -4.95
CA ASN A 140 -16.73 2.75 -6.01
C ASN A 140 -15.74 2.09 -6.97
N TYR A 141 -14.85 1.22 -6.47
CA TYR A 141 -13.79 0.62 -7.28
C TYR A 141 -14.04 -0.84 -7.67
N HIS A 142 -14.85 -1.57 -6.90
CA HIS A 142 -14.99 -3.02 -7.06
C HIS A 142 -16.45 -3.51 -7.00
N GLY A 143 -17.43 -2.60 -6.88
CA GLY A 143 -18.85 -2.94 -6.94
C GLY A 143 -19.40 -3.65 -5.70
N PHE A 144 -18.75 -3.52 -4.54
CA PHE A 144 -19.27 -4.09 -3.28
C PHE A 144 -20.68 -3.56 -2.95
N PRO A 145 -21.69 -4.41 -2.71
CA PRO A 145 -23.04 -3.96 -2.38
C PRO A 145 -23.08 -3.23 -1.04
N LEU A 146 -23.50 -1.96 -1.03
CA LEU A 146 -23.61 -1.17 0.21
C LEU A 146 -24.65 -1.71 1.20
N THR A 147 -25.55 -2.59 0.76
CA THR A 147 -26.49 -3.30 1.62
C THR A 147 -25.87 -4.45 2.39
N ASN A 148 -24.68 -4.93 2.00
CA ASN A 148 -24.03 -6.05 2.66
C ASN A 148 -23.27 -5.59 3.92
N ASP A 149 -23.23 -6.47 4.91
CA ASP A 149 -22.36 -6.29 6.07
C ASP A 149 -20.91 -6.47 5.69
N LEU A 150 -20.05 -5.62 6.25
CA LEU A 150 -18.62 -5.71 6.08
C LEU A 150 -18.08 -6.78 7.02
N THR A 151 -17.74 -7.93 6.44
CA THR A 151 -17.19 -9.11 7.14
C THR A 151 -16.01 -9.67 6.38
N MET A 152 -15.14 -10.42 7.05
CA MET A 152 -14.01 -11.13 6.42
C MET A 152 -14.45 -12.04 5.27
N GLN A 153 -15.60 -12.69 5.43
CA GLN A 153 -16.18 -13.50 4.37
C GLN A 153 -16.61 -12.63 3.18
N SER A 154 -17.34 -11.54 3.44
CA SER A 154 -17.85 -10.66 2.38
C SER A 154 -16.74 -9.99 1.57
N ILE A 155 -15.60 -9.65 2.19
CA ILE A 155 -14.51 -8.94 1.52
C ILE A 155 -13.51 -9.85 0.83
N SER A 156 -13.46 -11.14 1.18
CA SER A 156 -12.44 -12.09 0.69
C SER A 156 -12.33 -12.14 -0.83
N HIS A 157 -13.46 -12.03 -1.54
CA HIS A 157 -13.52 -12.01 -3.00
C HIS A 157 -12.96 -10.71 -3.61
N TYR A 158 -13.03 -9.60 -2.88
CA TYR A 158 -12.60 -8.29 -3.36
C TYR A 158 -11.11 -8.04 -3.13
N LEU A 159 -10.49 -8.72 -2.16
CA LEU A 159 -9.08 -8.51 -1.82
C LEU A 159 -8.10 -8.64 -3.01
N PRO A 160 -8.24 -9.63 -3.93
CA PRO A 160 -7.40 -9.67 -5.12
C PRO A 160 -7.60 -8.45 -6.04
N MET A 161 -8.82 -7.96 -6.17
CA MET A 161 -9.12 -6.79 -7.01
C MET A 161 -8.53 -5.52 -6.41
N VAL A 162 -8.53 -5.41 -5.08
CA VAL A 162 -7.87 -4.31 -4.38
C VAL A 162 -6.36 -4.40 -4.59
N PHE A 163 -5.77 -5.60 -4.55
CA PHE A 163 -4.35 -5.79 -4.86
C PHE A 163 -4.03 -5.29 -6.27
N ASP A 164 -4.78 -5.72 -7.28
CA ASP A 164 -4.58 -5.31 -8.67
C ASP A 164 -4.67 -3.78 -8.82
N LYS A 165 -5.58 -3.13 -8.07
CA LYS A 165 -5.68 -1.68 -8.06
C LYS A 165 -4.44 -1.01 -7.46
N ILE A 166 -3.95 -1.50 -6.32
CA ILE A 166 -2.74 -1.01 -5.67
C ILE A 166 -1.51 -1.20 -6.59
N GLU A 167 -1.34 -2.39 -7.16
CA GLU A 167 -0.26 -2.72 -8.11
C GLU A 167 -0.27 -1.75 -9.30
N SER A 168 -1.44 -1.51 -9.90
CA SER A 168 -1.56 -0.61 -11.06
C SER A 168 -1.14 0.84 -10.73
N ASN A 169 -1.48 1.31 -9.53
CA ASN A 169 -1.11 2.65 -9.08
C ASN A 169 0.38 2.70 -8.70
N LEU A 170 0.90 1.67 -8.04
CA LEU A 170 2.32 1.53 -7.74
C LEU A 170 3.15 1.62 -9.02
N GLU A 171 2.76 0.92 -10.09
CA GLU A 171 3.47 0.97 -11.36
C GLU A 171 3.50 2.39 -11.95
N CYS A 172 2.37 3.11 -11.93
CA CYS A 172 2.31 4.51 -12.37
C CYS A 172 3.31 5.40 -11.58
N TYR A 173 3.42 5.21 -10.26
CA TYR A 173 4.37 5.98 -9.47
C TYR A 173 5.83 5.57 -9.66
N VAL A 174 6.08 4.30 -9.94
CA VAL A 174 7.41 3.82 -10.32
C VAL A 174 7.83 4.45 -11.66
N GLU A 175 6.93 4.52 -12.64
CA GLU A 175 7.19 5.22 -13.90
C GLU A 175 7.52 6.71 -13.67
N HIS A 176 6.79 7.42 -12.80
CA HIS A 176 7.10 8.81 -12.44
C HIS A 176 8.49 8.95 -11.78
N LEU A 177 8.91 7.97 -10.95
CA LEU A 177 10.26 7.98 -10.37
C LEU A 177 11.33 7.85 -11.45
N GLU A 178 11.15 6.94 -12.41
CA GLU A 178 12.08 6.73 -13.53
C GLU A 178 12.17 7.96 -14.44
N GLN A 179 11.05 8.65 -14.65
CA GLN A 179 11.00 9.90 -15.39
C GLN A 179 11.55 11.11 -14.62
N ARG A 180 11.98 10.91 -13.36
CA ARG A 180 12.47 11.97 -12.46
C ARG A 180 11.48 13.11 -12.29
N GLU A 181 10.19 12.80 -12.29
CA GLU A 181 9.13 13.79 -12.07
C GLU A 181 9.22 14.40 -10.67
N THR A 182 8.81 15.67 -10.56
CA THR A 182 8.84 16.47 -9.33
C THR A 182 7.48 17.05 -8.96
N THR A 183 6.41 16.61 -9.62
CA THR A 183 5.07 17.14 -9.39
C THR A 183 4.42 16.44 -8.20
N LEU A 184 3.89 17.25 -7.27
CA LEU A 184 2.94 16.80 -6.25
C LEU A 184 1.76 16.14 -6.94
N ILE A 185 1.58 14.83 -6.74
CA ILE A 185 0.34 14.12 -7.06
C ILE A 185 -0.76 14.60 -6.10
#